data_AF-A0A1Y3Q3V4-F1
#
_entry.id   AF-A0A1Y3Q3V4-F1
#
_cell.length_a   1.000
_cell.length_b   1.000
_cell.length_c   1.000
_cell.angle_alpha   90.00
_cell.angle_beta   90.00
_cell.angle_gamma   90.00
#
_symmetry.space_group_name_H-M   'P 1'
#
loop_
_entity.id
_entity.type
_entity.pdbx_description
1 polymer ?
#
loop_
_entity_poly.entity_id
_entity_poly.type
_entity_poly.pdbx_seq_one_letter_code
_entity_poly.pdbx_strand_id
1 'polypeptide(L)'
;MKERRDSLRVLVAAAQSGDQHALMEIVRRFDPLIKKVKRKMIFQEREDLEQEIVEKLIRVILAYDINVPADFTSFRKCIREFVREAVEIRCPSPEETCP
;
A
#
# COMPACT_ATOMS: atom_id res chain seq x y z
N MET A 1 -1.78 25.91 7.54
CA MET A 1 -2.41 25.19 6.42
C MET A 1 -3.42 24.22 7.02
N LYS A 2 -4.69 24.29 6.62
CA LYS A 2 -5.77 23.48 7.21
C LYS A 2 -5.78 22.14 6.47
N GLU A 3 -5.26 21.08 7.08
CA GLU A 3 -5.39 19.71 6.57
C GLU A 3 -6.88 19.41 6.42
N ARG A 4 -7.39 19.50 5.18
CA ARG A 4 -8.66 18.88 4.85
C ARG A 4 -8.42 17.37 4.89
N ARG A 5 -8.90 16.73 5.95
CA ARG A 5 -9.00 15.27 5.98
C ARG A 5 -10.09 14.86 5.01
N ASP A 6 -9.74 14.85 3.73
CA ASP A 6 -10.63 14.33 2.69
C ASP A 6 -10.80 12.83 2.91
N SER A 7 -12.06 12.38 2.85
CA SER A 7 -12.40 10.97 2.95
C SER A 7 -11.61 10.18 1.90
N LEU A 8 -11.14 8.98 2.25
CA LEU A 8 -10.34 8.17 1.33
C LEU A 8 -11.04 7.96 -0.02
N ARG A 9 -12.38 7.85 -0.03
CA ARG A 9 -13.20 7.79 -1.25
C ARG A 9 -12.98 9.00 -2.17
N VAL A 10 -12.94 10.20 -1.59
CA VAL A 10 -12.73 11.46 -2.33
C VAL A 10 -11.34 11.50 -2.93
N LEU A 11 -10.33 11.07 -2.16
CA LEU A 11 -8.97 10.96 -2.67
C LEU A 11 -8.84 9.93 -3.79
N VAL A 12 -9.52 8.79 -3.70
CA VAL A 12 -9.52 7.76 -4.76
C VAL A 12 -10.16 8.32 -6.03
N ALA A 13 -11.31 9.00 -5.92
CA ALA A 13 -11.97 9.64 -7.05
C ALA A 13 -11.05 10.68 -7.72
N ALA A 14 -10.42 11.55 -6.91
CA ALA A 14 -9.50 12.58 -7.39
C ALA A 14 -8.28 11.95 -8.07
N ALA A 15 -7.67 10.94 -7.46
CA ALA A 15 -6.53 10.21 -8.03
C ALA A 15 -6.88 9.56 -9.37
N GLN A 16 -8.06 8.95 -9.50
CA GLN A 16 -8.56 8.38 -10.75
C GLN A 16 -8.82 9.42 -11.84
N SER A 17 -9.14 10.66 -11.45
CA SER A 17 -9.28 11.79 -12.38
C SER A 17 -7.94 12.41 -12.83
N GLY A 18 -6.81 11.87 -12.34
CA GLY A 18 -5.46 12.35 -12.68
C GLY A 18 -4.84 13.29 -11.63
N ASP A 19 -5.48 13.49 -10.47
CA ASP A 19 -4.92 14.29 -9.38
C ASP A 19 -3.76 13.53 -8.70
N GLN A 20 -2.54 13.90 -9.08
CA GLN A 20 -1.32 13.35 -8.51
C GLN A 20 -1.16 13.67 -7.01
N HIS A 21 -1.67 14.81 -6.54
CA HIS A 21 -1.63 15.15 -5.11
C HIS A 21 -2.52 14.21 -4.31
N ALA A 22 -3.72 13.91 -4.81
CA ALA A 22 -4.62 12.96 -4.17
C ALA A 22 -4.02 11.54 -4.13
N LEU A 23 -3.38 11.11 -5.22
CA LEU A 23 -2.66 9.83 -5.26
C LEU A 23 -1.54 9.77 -4.21
N MET A 24 -0.70 10.81 -4.16
CA MET A 24 0.39 10.91 -3.20
C MET A 24 -0.10 10.92 -1.75
N GLU A 25 -1.23 11.59 -1.50
CA GLU A 25 -1.87 11.65 -0.19
C GLU A 25 -2.36 10.27 0.26
N ILE A 26 -2.91 9.46 -0.65
CA ILE A 26 -3.28 8.08 -0.35
C ILE A 26 -2.03 7.28 0.02
N VAL A 27 -0.96 7.35 -0.78
CA VAL A 27 0.31 6.64 -0.53
C VAL A 27 0.86 7.02 0.86
N ARG A 28 0.89 8.32 1.19
CA ARG A 28 1.32 8.81 2.51
C ARG A 28 0.47 8.33 3.67
N ARG A 29 -0.79 7.93 3.46
CA ARG A 29 -1.59 7.29 4.52
C ARG A 29 -1.16 5.84 4.78
N PHE A 30 -0.50 5.20 3.80
CA PHE A 30 0.04 3.84 3.92
C PHE A 30 1.53 3.81 4.30
N ASP A 31 2.24 4.94 4.29
CA ASP A 31 3.59 5.10 4.86
C ASP A 31 3.86 4.36 6.18
N PRO A 32 3.01 4.45 7.23
CA PRO A 32 3.27 3.75 8.48
C PRO A 32 3.28 2.23 8.31
N LEU A 33 2.48 1.68 7.38
CA LEU A 33 2.48 0.27 7.04
C LEU A 33 3.76 -0.11 6.28
N ILE A 34 4.13 0.67 5.26
CA ILE A 34 5.35 0.48 4.48
C ILE A 34 6.58 0.51 5.39
N LYS A 35 6.68 1.51 6.27
CA LYS A 35 7.77 1.64 7.25
C LYS A 35 7.85 0.46 8.20
N LYS A 36 6.71 -0.06 8.68
CA LYS A 36 6.67 -1.24 9.55
C LYS A 36 7.22 -2.49 8.85
N VAL A 37 6.96 -2.60 7.56
CA VAL A 37 7.38 -3.72 6.72
C VAL A 37 8.86 -3.61 6.34
N LYS A 38 9.33 -2.43 5.93
CA LYS A 38 10.75 -2.15 5.65
C LYS A 38 11.66 -2.50 6.84
N ARG A 39 11.19 -2.32 8.08
CA ARG A 39 11.96 -2.68 9.29
C ARG A 39 12.25 -4.18 9.41
N LYS A 40 11.44 -5.04 8.78
CA LYS A 40 11.63 -6.49 8.76
C LYS A 40 12.53 -6.97 7.63
N MET A 41 12.86 -6.10 6.67
CA MET A 41 13.67 -6.46 5.51
C MET A 41 15.14 -6.08 5.66
N ILE A 42 15.99 -6.85 4.98
CA ILE A 42 17.41 -6.53 4.78
C ILE A 42 17.54 -5.23 3.98
N PHE A 43 18.63 -4.49 4.21
CA PHE A 43 18.80 -3.14 3.67
C PHE A 43 18.62 -3.06 2.15
N GLN A 44 19.14 -4.04 1.41
CA GLN A 44 19.11 -4.09 -0.04
C GLN A 44 17.68 -4.20 -0.60
N GLU A 45 16.77 -4.89 0.08
CA GLU A 45 15.40 -5.10 -0.39
C GLU A 45 14.41 -4.01 0.07
N ARG A 46 14.85 -3.09 0.94
CA ARG A 46 13.96 -2.09 1.53
C ARG A 46 13.39 -1.12 0.51
N GLU A 47 14.22 -0.70 -0.44
CA GLU A 47 13.82 0.26 -1.48
C GLU A 47 12.96 -0.44 -2.54
N ASP A 48 13.38 -1.63 -2.98
CA ASP A 48 12.60 -2.44 -3.93
C ASP A 48 11.20 -2.77 -3.40
N LEU A 49 11.10 -3.19 -2.13
CA LEU A 49 9.82 -3.51 -1.52
C LEU A 49 8.94 -2.27 -1.35
N GLU A 50 9.53 -1.11 -1.02
CA GLU A 50 8.79 0.14 -0.95
C GLU A 50 8.20 0.50 -2.32
N GLN A 51 9.01 0.43 -3.37
CA GLN A 51 8.57 0.72 -4.72
C GLN A 51 7.48 -0.25 -5.18
N GLU A 52 7.62 -1.54 -4.90
CA GLU A 52 6.61 -2.54 -5.25
C GLU A 52 5.28 -2.30 -4.54
N ILE A 53 5.31 -1.96 -3.24
CA ILE A 53 4.09 -1.64 -2.48
C ILE A 53 3.43 -0.38 -3.02
N VAL A 54 4.21 0.67 -3.32
CA VAL A 54 3.69 1.90 -3.90
C VAL A 54 3.07 1.64 -5.28
N GLU A 55 3.76 0.91 -6.15
CA GLU A 55 3.27 0.60 -7.48
C GLU A 55 1.97 -0.21 -7.44
N LYS A 56 1.93 -1.26 -6.61
CA LYS A 56 0.71 -2.06 -6.42
C LYS A 56 -0.42 -1.21 -5.88
N LEU A 57 -0.15 -0.35 -4.90
CA LEU A 57 -1.14 0.56 -4.33
C LEU A 57 -1.74 1.47 -5.40
N ILE A 58 -0.90 2.06 -6.26
CA ILE A 58 -1.36 2.89 -7.40
C ILE A 58 -2.24 2.05 -8.34
N ARG A 59 -1.80 0.85 -8.72
CA ARG A 59 -2.58 -0.05 -9.60
C ARG A 59 -3.95 -0.38 -9.01
N VAL A 60 -4.02 -0.69 -7.70
CA VAL A 60 -5.29 -0.98 -7.02
C VAL A 60 -6.17 0.27 -6.95
N ILE A 61 -5.61 1.45 -6.68
CA ILE A 61 -6.38 2.72 -6.68
C ILE A 61 -6.98 2.97 -8.06
N LEU A 62 -6.22 2.80 -9.13
CA LEU A 62 -6.68 3.04 -10.50
C LEU A 62 -7.71 1.98 -10.96
N ALA A 63 -7.57 0.73 -10.51
CA ALA A 63 -8.49 -0.36 -10.85
C ALA A 63 -9.73 -0.43 -9.95
N TYR A 64 -9.76 0.31 -8.83
CA TYR A 64 -10.86 0.25 -7.87
C TYR A 64 -12.14 0.86 -8.46
N ASP A 65 -13.21 0.08 -8.57
CA ASP A 65 -14.50 0.64 -8.99
C ASP A 65 -15.14 1.41 -7.83
N ILE A 66 -15.12 2.74 -7.91
CA ILE A 66 -15.69 3.61 -6.90
C ILE A 66 -17.23 3.58 -6.84
N ASN A 67 -17.87 3.11 -7.91
CA ASN A 67 -19.33 3.02 -8.04
C ASN A 67 -19.88 1.73 -7.43
N VAL A 68 -19.04 0.72 -7.21
CA VAL A 68 -19.45 -0.49 -6.51
C VAL A 68 -19.54 -0.17 -5.02
N PRO A 69 -20.67 -0.46 -4.36
CA PRO A 69 -20.81 -0.30 -2.91
C PRO A 69 -20.01 -1.34 -2.11
N ALA A 70 -18.94 -1.90 -2.69
CA ALA A 70 -18.00 -2.73 -1.99
C ALA A 70 -17.40 -1.88 -0.86
N ASP A 71 -17.48 -2.42 0.35
CA ASP A 71 -16.93 -1.74 1.51
C ASP A 71 -15.45 -1.44 1.27
N PHE A 72 -15.04 -0.19 1.50
CA PHE A 72 -13.63 0.23 1.46
C PHE A 72 -12.75 -0.58 2.45
N THR A 73 -13.38 -1.37 3.32
CA THR A 73 -12.78 -2.45 4.10
C THR A 73 -12.08 -3.48 3.22
N SER A 74 -12.67 -3.86 2.09
CA SER A 74 -12.10 -4.76 1.09
C SER A 74 -10.84 -4.18 0.47
N PHE A 75 -10.84 -2.88 0.13
CA PHE A 75 -9.64 -2.19 -0.36
C PHE A 75 -8.49 -2.24 0.66
N ARG A 76 -8.78 -1.92 1.93
CA ARG A 76 -7.77 -2.04 3.01
C ARG A 76 -7.30 -3.47 3.23
N LYS A 77 -8.19 -4.46 3.06
CA LYS A 77 -7.88 -5.88 3.20
C LYS A 77 -6.96 -6.34 2.07
N CYS A 78 -7.25 -6.01 0.82
CA CYS A 78 -6.40 -6.34 -0.33
C CYS A 78 -4.99 -5.77 -0.18
N ILE A 79 -4.85 -4.52 0.26
CA ILE A 79 -3.52 -3.92 0.50
C ILE A 79 -2.79 -4.65 1.63
N ARG A 80 -3.50 -5.00 2.71
CA ARG A 80 -2.91 -5.71 3.85
C ARG A 80 -2.46 -7.13 3.47
N GLU A 81 -3.27 -7.84 2.69
CA GLU A 81 -2.94 -9.18 2.19
C GLU A 81 -1.75 -9.15 1.26
N PHE A 82 -1.73 -8.21 0.30
CA PHE A 82 -0.58 -8.01 -0.57
C PHE A 82 0.71 -7.71 0.21
N VAL A 83 0.63 -6.78 1.16
CA VAL A 83 1.79 -6.44 2.01
C VAL A 83 2.25 -7.64 2.83
N ARG A 84 1.35 -8.55 3.23
CA ARG A 84 1.71 -9.77 3.93
C ARG A 84 2.42 -10.76 3.00
N GLU A 85 1.88 -10.98 1.80
CA GLU A 85 2.49 -11.86 0.78
C GLU A 85 3.90 -11.38 0.38
N ALA A 86 4.05 -10.08 0.12
CA ALA A 86 5.34 -9.47 -0.22
C ALA A 86 6.37 -9.59 0.91
N VAL A 87 5.92 -9.73 2.16
CA VAL A 87 6.79 -9.97 3.33
C VAL A 87 7.17 -11.44 3.50
N GLU A 88 6.22 -12.35 3.30
CA GLU A 88 6.43 -13.80 3.47
C GLU A 88 7.35 -14.40 2.40
N ILE A 89 7.33 -13.90 1.16
CA ILE A 89 8.18 -14.40 0.07
C ILE A 89 9.66 -14.02 0.25
N ARG A 90 9.95 -12.86 0.82
CA ARG A 90 11.31 -12.28 0.88
C ARG A 90 12.03 -12.53 2.21
N CYS A 91 11.28 -12.91 3.24
CA CYS A 91 11.84 -13.19 4.56
C CYS A 91 11.44 -14.61 5.00
N PRO A 92 12.12 -15.67 4.51
CA PRO A 92 11.95 -16.99 5.11
C PRO A 92 12.35 -16.91 6.58
N SER A 93 11.53 -17.51 7.47
CA SER A 93 11.91 -17.68 8.87
C SER A 93 13.30 -18.33 8.96
N PRO A 94 14.14 -17.95 9.93
CA PRO A 94 15.46 -18.56 10.12
C PRO A 94 15.40 -20.04 10.61
N GLU A 95 14.27 -20.74 10.45
CA GLU A 95 14.09 -22.11 10.95
C GLU A 95 14.44 -23.21 9.94
N GLU A 96 14.84 -22.86 8.73
CA GLU A 96 15.21 -23.85 7.71
C GLU A 96 16.57 -23.52 7.10
N THR A 97 17.67 -23.81 7.81
CA THR A 97 18.89 -24.47 7.30
C THR A 97 20.03 -24.39 8.33
N CYS A 98 20.15 -25.44 9.14
CA CYS A 98 21.44 -25.95 9.61
C CYS A 98 21.23 -27.43 9.97
N PRO A 99 21.52 -28.38 9.06
CA PRO A 99 21.80 -29.75 9.45
C PRO A 99 23.13 -29.84 10.22
#